data_AF-A0A3A9UFW5-F1
#
_entry.id   AF-A0A3A9UFW5-F1
#
_cell.length_a   1.000
_cell.length_b   1.000
_cell.length_c   1.000
_cell.angle_alpha   90.00
_cell.angle_beta   90.00
_cell.angle_gamma   90.00
#
_symmetry.space_group_name_H-M   'P 1'
#
loop_
_entity.id
_entity.type
_entity.pdbx_description
1 polymer ?
#
loop_
_entity_poly.entity_id
_entity_poly.type
_entity_poly.pdbx_seq_one_letter_code
_entity_poly.pdbx_strand_id
1 'polypeptide(L)'
;MKQLTINFCAVLILIFTVSSCKQSQKSTTEEKPKNEVLVMGMIHSGHLTDSVYTTAYVEKLIREIKPDYILTEIPPDRFEAAIEGFKRDDSISEPRVMRFPEYTDVVFPLTKEMDFEIIPTAGWTRPMALERQQKLRAISQDTSRAADWAAYREGNRLSDSLYRATRKVNDPYFIHTDEYDRIQDIGLQPYNKLFNVELGLGGWENINIAHYWNIEKALEKHRYEGKRILITYGAGHKGWFLRQLRKRDDIKLLDMKPFLDAIQ
;
A
#
# COMPACT_ATOMS: atom_id res chain seq x y z
N MET A 1 -93.12 35.65 14.59
CA MET A 1 -92.61 35.66 13.20
C MET A 1 -91.37 36.52 13.14
N LYS A 2 -90.35 35.99 12.45
CA LYS A 2 -89.11 36.63 11.96
C LYS A 2 -87.93 36.78 12.95
N GLN A 3 -86.95 35.92 12.67
CA GLN A 3 -85.53 36.04 13.01
C GLN A 3 -84.95 37.40 12.58
N LEU A 4 -83.95 37.85 13.33
CA LEU A 4 -82.88 38.66 12.78
C LEU A 4 -81.54 38.17 13.35
N THR A 5 -80.75 37.58 12.48
CA THR A 5 -79.33 37.23 12.62
C THR A 5 -78.48 38.48 12.44
N ILE A 6 -77.53 38.75 13.33
CA ILE A 6 -76.30 39.49 12.99
C ILE A 6 -75.12 38.83 13.72
N ASN A 7 -74.23 38.24 12.91
CA ASN A 7 -72.86 37.87 13.23
C ASN A 7 -72.06 39.10 13.66
N PHE A 8 -71.27 38.99 14.72
CA PHE A 8 -69.99 39.70 14.77
C PHE A 8 -68.91 38.78 15.31
N CYS A 9 -68.30 38.06 14.35
CA CYS A 9 -66.95 37.58 14.44
C CYS A 9 -66.04 38.73 14.90
N ALA A 10 -65.34 38.56 16.02
CA ALA A 10 -63.96 39.03 16.23
C ALA A 10 -63.64 39.13 17.73
N VAL A 11 -63.53 38.01 18.45
CA VAL A 11 -62.68 37.89 19.65
C VAL A 11 -62.42 36.39 19.83
N LEU A 12 -61.19 36.01 20.18
CA LEU A 12 -60.71 34.63 20.47
C LEU A 12 -60.18 33.79 19.30
N ILE A 13 -59.22 34.30 18.53
CA ILE A 13 -58.09 33.47 18.04
C ILE A 13 -56.80 34.29 18.19
N LEU A 14 -56.42 34.55 19.43
CA LEU A 14 -55.05 34.85 19.81
C LEU A 14 -54.70 33.80 20.86
N ILE A 15 -53.48 33.27 20.81
CA ILE A 15 -52.96 32.15 21.63
C ILE A 15 -53.18 30.80 20.95
N PHE A 16 -52.21 30.39 20.13
CA PHE A 16 -51.54 29.07 20.16
C PHE A 16 -50.72 28.87 18.86
N THR A 17 -49.88 29.84 18.51
CA THR A 17 -48.69 29.57 17.69
C THR A 17 -47.52 29.31 18.65
N VAL A 18 -47.58 28.19 19.37
CA VAL A 18 -46.40 27.69 20.07
C VAL A 18 -45.41 27.30 18.98
N SER A 19 -44.42 28.15 18.81
CA SER A 19 -43.26 27.92 17.97
C SER A 19 -42.61 26.63 18.43
N SER A 20 -42.91 25.52 17.76
CA SER A 20 -42.07 24.34 17.78
C SER A 20 -40.85 24.66 16.92
N CYS A 21 -39.96 25.49 17.48
CA CYS A 21 -38.56 25.48 17.08
C CYS A 21 -38.03 24.11 17.49
N LYS A 22 -38.21 23.12 16.61
CA LYS A 22 -37.30 21.97 16.55
C LYS A 22 -35.93 22.57 16.31
N GLN A 23 -35.21 22.77 17.40
CA GLN A 23 -33.79 23.02 17.41
C GLN A 23 -33.20 21.85 16.63
N SER A 24 -32.87 22.10 15.37
CA SER A 24 -32.08 21.20 14.55
C SER A 24 -30.81 20.99 15.36
N GLN A 25 -30.73 19.87 16.07
CA GLN A 25 -29.46 19.33 16.50
C GLN A 25 -28.67 19.24 15.21
N LYS A 26 -27.75 20.18 15.01
CA LYS A 26 -26.58 19.95 14.18
C LYS A 26 -26.02 18.65 14.72
N SER A 27 -26.30 17.57 14.01
CA SER A 27 -25.52 16.36 14.07
C SER A 27 -24.10 16.81 13.80
N THR A 28 -23.34 17.08 14.86
CA THR A 28 -21.90 16.99 14.84
C THR A 28 -21.66 15.53 14.50
N THR A 29 -21.57 15.25 13.21
CA THR A 29 -21.06 13.98 12.72
C THR A 29 -19.66 13.91 13.31
N GLU A 30 -19.50 13.13 14.38
CA GLU A 30 -18.17 12.86 14.92
C GLU A 30 -17.33 12.33 13.77
N GLU A 31 -16.26 13.05 13.44
CA GLU A 31 -15.37 12.68 12.35
C GLU A 31 -14.76 11.32 12.71
N LYS A 32 -15.07 10.30 11.92
CA LYS A 32 -14.58 8.95 12.16
C LYS A 32 -13.04 8.96 12.13
N PRO A 33 -12.36 8.32 13.09
CA PRO A 33 -10.90 8.40 13.19
C PRO A 33 -10.26 7.68 12.00
N LYS A 34 -9.60 8.44 11.12
CA LYS A 34 -8.91 7.88 9.94
C LYS A 34 -7.66 7.12 10.36
N ASN A 35 -7.38 6.02 9.66
CA ASN A 35 -6.11 5.32 9.84
C ASN A 35 -4.96 6.14 9.27
N GLU A 36 -3.81 6.09 9.91
CA GLU A 36 -2.56 6.60 9.35
C GLU A 36 -1.91 5.52 8.50
N VAL A 37 -1.57 5.83 7.24
CA VAL A 37 -0.98 4.85 6.32
C VAL A 37 0.38 5.32 5.85
N LEU A 38 1.37 4.43 5.88
CA LEU A 38 2.70 4.62 5.30
C LEU A 38 2.98 3.56 4.23
N VAL A 39 3.78 3.91 3.23
CA VAL A 39 4.34 2.96 2.27
C VAL A 39 5.86 3.02 2.36
N MET A 40 6.47 1.95 2.84
CA MET A 40 7.92 1.78 2.91
C MET A 40 8.42 0.92 1.76
N GLY A 41 9.28 1.51 0.93
CA GLY A 41 9.97 0.82 -0.15
C GLY A 41 11.15 0.01 0.39
N MET A 42 11.18 -1.28 0.06
CA MET A 42 12.22 -2.24 0.44
C MET A 42 13.15 -2.51 -0.74
N ILE A 43 14.42 -2.84 -0.44
CA ILE A 43 15.42 -3.24 -1.45
C ILE A 43 15.69 -4.74 -1.44
N HIS A 44 14.84 -5.53 -0.77
CA HIS A 44 14.91 -6.99 -0.69
C HIS A 44 16.29 -7.48 -0.21
N SER A 45 16.91 -8.44 -0.91
CA SER A 45 18.26 -8.92 -0.62
C SER A 45 19.33 -7.82 -0.61
N GLY A 46 19.04 -6.65 -1.19
CA GLY A 46 19.88 -5.46 -1.07
C GLY A 46 20.18 -5.09 0.39
N HIS A 47 19.24 -5.28 1.31
CA HIS A 47 19.41 -4.98 2.74
C HIS A 47 20.56 -5.75 3.41
N LEU A 48 20.98 -6.89 2.84
CA LEU A 48 22.10 -7.69 3.35
C LEU A 48 23.48 -7.17 2.91
N THR A 49 23.51 -6.29 1.90
CA THR A 49 24.75 -5.85 1.24
C THR A 49 24.92 -4.34 1.20
N ASP A 50 23.83 -3.59 1.37
CA ASP A 50 23.88 -2.14 1.38
C ASP A 50 24.54 -1.62 2.67
N SER A 51 25.33 -0.55 2.56
CA SER A 51 26.03 0.02 3.71
C SER A 51 25.17 0.94 4.57
N VAL A 52 24.01 1.37 4.05
CA VAL A 52 23.13 2.35 4.72
C VAL A 52 21.79 1.70 5.05
N TYR A 53 21.04 1.29 4.03
CA TYR A 53 19.69 0.75 4.19
C TYR A 53 19.70 -0.74 4.51
N THR A 54 20.29 -1.08 5.65
CA THR A 54 20.45 -2.45 6.15
C THR A 54 19.17 -2.99 6.80
N THR A 55 19.13 -4.28 7.14
CA THR A 55 18.07 -4.85 7.99
C THR A 55 17.97 -4.15 9.35
N ALA A 56 19.10 -3.78 9.97
CA ALA A 56 19.11 -3.01 11.21
C ALA A 56 18.51 -1.61 11.04
N TYR A 57 18.69 -0.97 9.87
CA TYR A 57 18.03 0.30 9.56
C TYR A 57 16.51 0.12 9.46
N VAL A 58 16.06 -0.92 8.75
CA VAL A 58 14.62 -1.26 8.63
C VAL A 58 14.01 -1.53 10.01
N GLU A 59 14.72 -2.26 10.88
CA GLU A 59 14.27 -2.54 12.24
C GLU A 59 14.05 -1.24 13.05
N LYS A 60 15.05 -0.35 13.07
CA LYS A 60 14.95 0.95 13.74
C LYS A 60 13.77 1.76 13.22
N LEU A 61 13.59 1.77 11.90
CA LEU A 61 12.51 2.51 11.26
C LEU A 61 11.13 1.96 11.62
N ILE A 62 10.95 0.63 11.65
CA ILE A 62 9.68 0.01 12.08
C ILE A 62 9.39 0.34 13.55
N ARG A 63 10.41 0.28 14.41
CA ARG A 63 10.27 0.64 15.84
C ARG A 63 9.88 2.10 16.04
N GLU A 64 10.39 3.00 15.20
CA GLU A 64 10.00 4.42 15.24
C GLU A 64 8.59 4.64 14.69
N ILE A 65 8.23 3.93 13.62
CA ILE A 65 6.89 4.00 13.03
C ILE A 65 5.83 3.49 14.01
N LYS A 66 6.10 2.45 14.80
CA LYS A 66 5.15 1.82 15.74
C LYS A 66 3.81 1.47 15.06
N PRO A 67 3.83 0.64 14.00
CA PRO A 67 2.62 0.24 13.32
C PRO A 67 1.76 -0.66 14.22
N ASP A 68 0.44 -0.60 14.05
CA ASP A 68 -0.50 -1.62 14.54
C ASP A 68 -0.63 -2.78 13.54
N TYR A 69 -0.48 -2.48 12.25
CA TYR A 69 -0.57 -3.44 11.15
C TYR A 69 0.60 -3.28 10.18
N ILE A 70 1.20 -4.40 9.77
CA ILE A 70 2.20 -4.44 8.70
C ILE A 70 1.67 -5.26 7.53
N LEU A 71 1.35 -4.58 6.43
CA LEU A 71 0.96 -5.23 5.17
C LEU A 71 2.23 -5.59 4.41
N THR A 72 2.41 -6.87 4.11
CA THR A 72 3.67 -7.40 3.56
C THR A 72 3.52 -7.92 2.14
N GLU A 73 4.63 -7.94 1.40
CA GLU A 73 4.81 -8.63 0.12
C GLU A 73 4.96 -10.15 0.30
N ILE A 74 4.20 -10.72 1.23
CA ILE A 74 4.07 -12.16 1.42
C ILE A 74 2.76 -12.62 0.77
N PRO A 75 2.78 -13.65 -0.10
CA PRO A 75 1.54 -14.21 -0.62
C PRO A 75 0.70 -14.84 0.51
N PRO A 76 -0.63 -14.60 0.54
CA PRO A 76 -1.49 -15.18 1.56
C PRO A 76 -1.39 -16.71 1.68
N ASP A 77 -1.22 -17.42 0.55
CA ASP A 77 -1.08 -18.89 0.50
C ASP A 77 0.26 -19.42 1.06
N ARG A 78 1.19 -18.51 1.41
CA ARG A 78 2.50 -18.84 1.99
C ARG A 78 2.61 -18.44 3.45
N PHE A 79 1.77 -17.53 3.91
CA PHE A 79 1.91 -16.91 5.21
C PHE A 79 1.73 -17.90 6.37
N GLU A 80 0.72 -18.78 6.29
CA GLU A 80 0.44 -19.79 7.32
C GLU A 80 1.66 -20.69 7.58
N ALA A 81 2.22 -21.28 6.52
CA ALA A 81 3.43 -22.09 6.63
C ALA A 81 4.64 -21.30 7.17
N ALA A 82 4.77 -20.03 6.79
CA ALA A 82 5.85 -19.16 7.27
C ALA A 82 5.72 -18.86 8.78
N ILE A 83 4.53 -18.47 9.25
CA ILE A 83 4.32 -18.14 10.67
C ILE A 83 4.36 -19.39 11.56
N GLU A 84 3.87 -20.54 11.09
CA GLU A 84 4.01 -21.81 11.81
C GLU A 84 5.47 -22.24 11.93
N GLY A 85 6.23 -22.12 10.83
CA GLY A 85 7.67 -22.38 10.85
C GLY A 85 8.40 -21.48 11.85
N PHE A 86 8.14 -20.17 11.81
CA PHE A 86 8.75 -19.22 12.73
C PHE A 86 8.43 -19.52 14.19
N LYS A 87 7.17 -19.81 14.51
CA LYS A 87 6.75 -20.18 15.88
C LYS A 87 7.43 -21.45 16.38
N ARG A 88 7.70 -22.41 15.49
CA ARG A 88 8.32 -23.70 15.84
C ARG A 88 9.84 -23.60 15.96
N ASP A 89 10.49 -22.95 14.99
CA ASP A 89 11.94 -23.06 14.77
C ASP A 89 12.69 -21.74 15.00
N ASP A 90 11.99 -20.67 15.38
CA ASP A 90 12.53 -19.30 15.46
C ASP A 90 13.21 -18.82 14.17
N SER A 91 12.79 -19.39 13.04
CA SER A 91 13.34 -19.11 11.72
C SER A 91 12.30 -19.40 10.64
N ILE A 92 12.45 -18.75 9.49
CA ILE A 92 11.56 -18.94 8.35
C ILE A 92 12.20 -19.96 7.41
N SER A 93 11.50 -21.08 7.16
CA SER A 93 11.90 -22.08 6.17
C SER A 93 11.02 -22.07 4.92
N GLU A 94 10.03 -21.18 4.84
CA GLU A 94 9.13 -21.08 3.67
C GLU A 94 9.91 -20.49 2.48
N PRO A 95 10.07 -21.21 1.35
CA PRO A 95 11.00 -20.85 0.27
C PRO A 95 10.78 -19.50 -0.40
N ARG A 96 9.55 -18.97 -0.40
CA ARG A 96 9.26 -17.66 -0.99
C ARG A 96 9.60 -16.54 -0.01
N VAL A 97 9.22 -16.69 1.26
CA VAL A 97 9.45 -15.69 2.31
C VAL A 97 10.94 -15.60 2.66
N MET A 98 11.68 -16.70 2.64
CA MET A 98 13.14 -16.74 2.86
C MET A 98 13.97 -15.82 1.96
N ARG A 99 13.39 -15.31 0.87
CA ARG A 99 14.09 -14.42 -0.07
C ARG A 99 14.05 -12.95 0.34
N PHE A 100 13.33 -12.63 1.41
CA PHE A 100 13.05 -11.27 1.86
C PHE A 100 13.62 -11.07 3.27
N PRO A 101 14.89 -10.62 3.38
CA PRO A 101 15.51 -10.38 4.69
C PRO A 101 14.75 -9.37 5.54
N GLU A 102 14.06 -8.41 4.92
CA GLU A 102 13.16 -7.48 5.62
C GLU A 102 12.03 -8.20 6.38
N TYR A 103 11.66 -9.42 5.96
CA TYR A 103 10.67 -10.22 6.67
C TYR A 103 11.33 -11.21 7.62
N THR A 104 12.28 -12.01 7.13
CA THR A 104 12.90 -13.07 7.93
C THR A 104 13.70 -12.54 9.11
N ASP A 105 14.41 -11.43 8.92
CA ASP A 105 15.39 -10.94 9.87
C ASP A 105 14.86 -9.75 10.68
N VAL A 106 13.72 -9.17 10.27
CA VAL A 106 13.16 -7.97 10.91
C VAL A 106 11.69 -8.15 11.29
N VAL A 107 10.76 -8.21 10.33
CA VAL A 107 9.32 -8.16 10.64
C VAL A 107 8.88 -9.35 11.50
N PHE A 108 9.27 -10.60 11.18
CA PHE A 108 8.90 -11.75 12.00
C PHE A 108 9.52 -11.69 13.41
N PRO A 109 10.85 -11.46 13.57
CA PRO A 109 11.45 -11.25 14.89
C PRO A 109 10.78 -10.17 15.73
N LEU A 110 10.44 -9.02 15.14
CA LEU A 110 9.81 -7.92 15.85
C LEU A 110 8.42 -8.26 16.41
N THR A 111 7.71 -9.29 15.90
CA THR A 111 6.44 -9.75 16.49
C THR A 111 6.58 -10.27 17.92
N LYS A 112 7.79 -10.59 18.36
CA LYS A 112 8.07 -11.01 19.74
C LYS A 112 8.16 -9.84 20.72
N GLU A 113 8.37 -8.64 20.20
CA GLU A 113 8.68 -7.45 21.01
C GLU A 113 7.64 -6.33 20.83
N MET A 114 6.93 -6.32 19.71
CA MET A 114 5.99 -5.29 19.33
C MET A 114 4.61 -5.91 19.04
N ASP A 115 3.56 -5.20 19.46
CA ASP A 115 2.17 -5.62 19.28
C ASP A 115 1.62 -5.11 17.94
N PHE A 116 2.00 -5.79 16.85
CA PHE A 116 1.42 -5.56 15.53
C PHE A 116 0.98 -6.86 14.86
N GLU A 117 -0.01 -6.78 13.98
CA GLU A 117 -0.44 -7.89 13.13
C GLU A 117 0.23 -7.82 11.74
N ILE A 118 0.80 -8.93 11.29
CA ILE A 118 1.29 -9.07 9.91
C ILE A 118 0.11 -9.49 9.02
N ILE A 119 -0.16 -8.71 7.98
CA ILE A 119 -1.19 -9.00 6.98
C ILE A 119 -0.50 -9.30 5.63
N PRO A 120 -0.52 -10.56 5.14
CA PRO A 120 0.06 -10.90 3.85
C PRO A 120 -0.80 -10.33 2.72
N THR A 121 -0.21 -9.58 1.79
CA THR A 121 -0.99 -8.90 0.73
C THR A 121 -0.47 -9.17 -0.67
N ALA A 122 0.60 -9.96 -0.87
CA ALA A 122 1.12 -10.16 -2.21
C ALA A 122 0.13 -10.92 -3.11
N GLY A 123 -0.17 -10.40 -4.29
CA GLY A 123 -1.03 -11.05 -5.29
C GLY A 123 -0.33 -12.18 -6.06
N TRP A 124 0.96 -12.44 -5.80
CA TRP A 124 1.71 -13.49 -6.50
C TRP A 124 1.25 -14.87 -6.07
N THR A 125 0.96 -15.73 -7.04
CA THR A 125 0.89 -17.18 -6.82
C THR A 125 2.03 -17.88 -7.57
N ARG A 126 2.36 -19.10 -7.16
CA ARG A 126 3.38 -19.90 -7.87
C ARG A 126 3.02 -20.14 -9.35
N PRO A 127 1.79 -20.54 -9.71
CA PRO A 127 1.41 -20.68 -11.12
C PRO A 127 1.61 -19.40 -11.93
N MET A 128 1.19 -18.24 -11.40
CA MET A 128 1.38 -16.94 -12.06
C MET A 128 2.87 -16.62 -12.31
N ALA A 129 3.72 -16.86 -11.31
CA ALA A 129 5.15 -16.61 -11.45
C ALA A 129 5.81 -17.50 -12.51
N LEU A 130 5.42 -18.78 -12.57
CA LEU A 130 5.91 -19.74 -13.57
C LEU A 130 5.44 -19.38 -14.98
N GLU A 131 4.15 -19.06 -15.14
CA GLU A 131 3.58 -18.66 -16.43
C GLU A 131 4.25 -17.39 -16.96
N ARG A 132 4.38 -16.35 -16.12
CA ARG A 132 5.10 -15.11 -16.46
C ARG A 132 6.51 -15.41 -16.93
N GLN A 133 7.24 -16.25 -16.20
CA GLN A 133 8.62 -16.58 -16.53
C GLN A 133 8.72 -17.30 -17.88
N GLN A 134 7.81 -18.24 -18.16
CA GLN A 134 7.75 -18.94 -19.43
C GLN A 134 7.46 -17.99 -20.59
N LYS A 135 6.47 -17.11 -20.45
CA LYS A 135 6.10 -16.13 -21.47
C LYS A 135 7.23 -15.13 -21.75
N LEU A 136 7.85 -14.58 -20.71
CA LEU A 136 9.02 -13.70 -20.89
C LEU A 136 10.18 -14.39 -21.59
N ARG A 137 10.45 -15.66 -21.28
CA ARG A 137 11.46 -16.44 -22.01
C ARG A 137 11.10 -16.58 -23.49
N ALA A 138 9.85 -16.93 -23.79
CA ALA A 138 9.38 -17.05 -25.18
C ALA A 138 9.53 -15.73 -25.94
N ILE A 139 9.07 -14.61 -25.36
CA ILE A 139 9.23 -13.26 -25.93
C ILE A 139 10.70 -12.95 -26.20
N SER A 140 11.60 -13.25 -25.25
CA SER A 140 13.03 -12.95 -25.39
C SER A 140 13.74 -13.75 -26.49
N GLN A 141 13.16 -14.88 -26.92
CA GLN A 141 13.71 -15.78 -27.93
C GLN A 141 13.03 -15.61 -29.29
N ASP A 142 11.90 -14.91 -29.37
CA ASP A 142 11.16 -14.66 -30.59
C ASP A 142 11.81 -13.53 -31.41
N THR A 143 12.39 -13.88 -32.55
CA THR A 143 13.05 -12.91 -33.45
C THR A 143 12.10 -11.86 -34.01
N SER A 144 10.80 -12.17 -34.12
CA SER A 144 9.80 -11.18 -34.55
C SER A 144 9.53 -10.12 -33.47
N ARG A 145 9.86 -10.41 -32.21
CA ARG A 145 9.72 -9.52 -31.05
C ARG A 145 11.04 -8.86 -30.64
N ALA A 146 12.09 -8.97 -31.46
CA ALA A 146 13.42 -8.44 -31.13
C ALA A 146 13.41 -6.93 -30.82
N ALA A 147 12.59 -6.14 -31.54
CA ALA A 147 12.44 -4.71 -31.30
C ALA A 147 11.77 -4.40 -29.95
N ASP A 148 10.71 -5.13 -29.59
CA ASP A 148 10.04 -4.98 -28.30
C ASP A 148 10.97 -5.34 -27.14
N TRP A 149 11.70 -6.44 -27.28
CA TRP A 149 12.68 -6.87 -26.29
C TRP A 149 13.82 -5.85 -26.13
N ALA A 150 14.30 -5.28 -27.24
CA ALA A 150 15.29 -4.21 -27.21
C ALA A 150 14.76 -2.95 -26.50
N ALA A 151 13.53 -2.53 -26.78
CA ALA A 151 12.89 -1.38 -26.14
C ALA A 151 12.73 -1.58 -24.63
N TYR A 152 12.31 -2.78 -24.20
CA TYR A 152 12.26 -3.15 -22.78
C TYR A 152 13.63 -3.05 -22.10
N ARG A 153 14.68 -3.63 -22.70
CA ARG A 153 16.04 -3.58 -22.14
C ARG A 153 16.58 -2.15 -22.08
N GLU A 154 16.29 -1.34 -23.09
CA GLU A 154 16.71 0.06 -23.14
C GLU A 154 16.05 0.90 -22.04
N GLY A 155 14.75 0.69 -21.78
CA GLY A 155 14.05 1.32 -20.66
C GLY A 155 14.71 1.01 -19.31
N ASN A 156 15.02 -0.27 -19.04
CA ASN A 156 15.73 -0.65 -17.82
C ASN A 156 17.12 -0.01 -17.75
N ARG A 157 17.89 -0.03 -18.85
CA ARG A 157 19.23 0.57 -18.90
C ARG A 157 19.18 2.06 -18.60
N LEU A 158 18.17 2.77 -19.11
CA LEU A 158 17.98 4.20 -18.85
C LEU A 158 17.62 4.44 -17.38
N SER A 159 16.66 3.70 -16.82
CA SER A 159 16.29 3.79 -15.41
C SER A 159 17.50 3.54 -14.50
N ASP A 160 18.25 2.46 -14.73
CA ASP A 160 19.48 2.13 -14.01
C ASP A 160 20.54 3.23 -14.10
N SER A 161 20.67 3.84 -15.29
CA SER A 161 21.61 4.94 -15.51
C SER A 161 21.23 6.18 -14.72
N LEU A 162 19.94 6.51 -14.68
CA LEU A 162 19.42 7.65 -13.92
C LEU A 162 19.57 7.41 -12.42
N TYR A 163 19.28 6.21 -11.93
CA TYR A 163 19.55 5.81 -10.56
C TYR A 163 21.02 5.98 -10.20
N ARG A 164 21.95 5.44 -10.99
CA ARG A 164 23.39 5.61 -10.74
C ARG A 164 23.81 7.08 -10.73
N ALA A 165 23.22 7.91 -11.59
CA ALA A 165 23.51 9.34 -11.66
C ALA A 165 23.11 10.08 -10.38
N THR A 166 22.13 9.60 -9.62
CA THR A 166 21.74 10.21 -8.34
C THR A 166 22.78 9.97 -7.23
N ARG A 167 23.59 8.91 -7.35
CA ARG A 167 24.50 8.41 -6.30
C ARG A 167 23.80 8.07 -4.97
N LYS A 168 22.48 7.84 -5.04
CA LYS A 168 21.59 7.67 -3.88
C LYS A 168 20.67 6.47 -4.02
N VAL A 169 20.96 5.52 -4.92
CA VAL A 169 20.04 4.43 -5.32
C VAL A 169 19.37 3.75 -4.13
N ASN A 170 20.15 3.45 -3.09
CA ASN A 170 19.67 2.78 -1.89
C ASN A 170 19.53 3.72 -0.67
N ASP A 171 19.70 5.02 -0.84
CA ASP A 171 19.49 6.00 0.22
C ASP A 171 18.00 6.00 0.62
N PRO A 172 17.65 5.68 1.87
CA PRO A 172 16.27 5.67 2.35
C PRO A 172 15.54 7.00 2.09
N TYR A 173 16.24 8.13 2.15
CA TYR A 173 15.64 9.44 1.84
C TYR A 173 15.28 9.58 0.38
N PHE A 174 16.07 8.99 -0.52
CA PHE A 174 15.82 9.05 -1.96
C PHE A 174 14.76 8.05 -2.40
N ILE A 175 14.84 6.80 -1.92
CA ILE A 175 13.86 5.73 -2.23
C ILE A 175 12.44 6.23 -2.01
N HIS A 176 12.19 6.98 -0.94
CA HIS A 176 10.85 7.44 -0.57
C HIS A 176 10.41 8.76 -1.25
N THR A 177 11.08 9.19 -2.33
CA THR A 177 10.68 10.37 -3.12
C THR A 177 9.81 10.03 -4.32
N ASP A 178 9.10 11.02 -4.86
CA ASP A 178 8.44 10.92 -6.17
C ASP A 178 9.46 10.82 -7.32
N GLU A 179 10.69 11.32 -7.14
CA GLU A 179 11.74 11.23 -8.18
C GLU A 179 12.20 9.79 -8.38
N TYR A 180 12.38 9.04 -7.29
CA TYR A 180 12.64 7.61 -7.36
C TYR A 180 11.52 6.90 -8.14
N ASP A 181 10.26 7.17 -7.81
CA ASP A 181 9.11 6.56 -8.48
C ASP A 181 9.06 6.91 -9.98
N ARG A 182 9.40 8.15 -10.36
CA ARG A 182 9.49 8.58 -11.77
C ARG A 182 10.59 7.83 -12.53
N ILE A 183 11.76 7.67 -11.93
CA ILE A 183 12.87 6.92 -12.56
C ILE A 183 12.49 5.45 -12.70
N GLN A 184 11.82 4.88 -11.71
CA GLN A 184 11.31 3.52 -11.78
C GLN A 184 10.33 3.34 -12.97
N ASP A 185 9.38 4.26 -13.11
CA ASP A 185 8.37 4.22 -14.16
C ASP A 185 9.02 4.21 -15.57
N ILE A 186 10.16 4.86 -15.78
CA ILE A 186 10.90 4.81 -17.07
C ILE A 186 11.24 3.37 -17.49
N GLY A 187 11.70 2.54 -16.56
CA GLY A 187 12.02 1.13 -16.86
C GLY A 187 10.77 0.25 -16.99
N LEU A 188 9.75 0.54 -16.19
CA LEU A 188 8.55 -0.30 -16.10
C LEU A 188 7.52 -0.03 -17.19
N GLN A 189 7.41 1.20 -17.70
CA GLN A 189 6.40 1.54 -18.71
C GLN A 189 6.59 0.78 -20.05
N PRO A 190 7.82 0.61 -20.59
CA PRO A 190 8.04 -0.25 -21.75
C PRO A 190 7.60 -1.69 -21.50
N TYR A 191 8.01 -2.27 -20.36
CA TYR A 191 7.57 -3.62 -19.97
C TYR A 191 6.06 -3.73 -19.89
N ASN A 192 5.40 -2.76 -19.24
CA ASN A 192 3.97 -2.75 -19.04
C ASN A 192 3.23 -2.63 -20.38
N LYS A 193 3.61 -1.65 -21.20
CA LYS A 193 2.98 -1.39 -22.51
C LYS A 193 3.13 -2.58 -23.46
N LEU A 194 4.32 -3.19 -23.50
CA LEU A 194 4.64 -4.22 -24.49
C LEU A 194 4.16 -5.61 -24.06
N PHE A 195 4.16 -5.92 -22.76
CA PHE A 195 4.01 -7.29 -22.29
C PHE A 195 2.86 -7.51 -21.31
N ASN A 196 2.29 -6.48 -20.66
CA ASN A 196 1.31 -6.69 -19.56
C ASN A 196 0.11 -7.56 -19.96
N VAL A 197 -0.48 -7.31 -21.13
CA VAL A 197 -1.63 -8.07 -21.62
C VAL A 197 -1.24 -9.53 -21.88
N GLU A 198 -0.12 -9.77 -22.57
CA GLU A 198 0.37 -11.11 -22.88
C GLU A 198 0.72 -11.90 -21.62
N LEU A 199 1.31 -11.23 -20.63
CA LEU A 199 1.71 -11.83 -19.35
C LEU A 199 0.54 -12.12 -18.41
N GLY A 200 -0.70 -11.72 -18.75
CA GLY A 200 -1.88 -11.97 -17.93
C GLY A 200 -1.70 -11.45 -16.52
N LEU A 201 -2.10 -12.22 -15.51
CA LEU A 201 -2.02 -11.81 -14.10
C LEU A 201 -0.59 -11.49 -13.61
N GLY A 202 0.45 -11.98 -14.31
CA GLY A 202 1.86 -11.66 -14.02
C GLY A 202 2.41 -10.41 -14.72
N GLY A 203 1.59 -9.71 -15.50
CA GLY A 203 1.92 -8.41 -16.07
C GLY A 203 2.09 -7.33 -14.98
N TRP A 204 2.81 -6.24 -15.28
CA TRP A 204 3.16 -5.22 -14.29
C TRP A 204 1.93 -4.52 -13.69
N GLU A 205 1.03 -4.00 -14.53
CA GLU A 205 -0.21 -3.39 -14.04
C GLU A 205 -1.08 -4.43 -13.33
N ASN A 206 -1.21 -5.62 -13.93
CA ASN A 206 -2.11 -6.66 -13.43
C ASN A 206 -1.70 -7.18 -12.05
N ILE A 207 -0.40 -7.36 -11.81
CA ILE A 207 0.07 -7.78 -10.49
C ILE A 207 -0.09 -6.67 -9.45
N ASN A 208 0.15 -5.40 -9.81
CA ASN A 208 -0.06 -4.28 -8.89
C ASN A 208 -1.53 -4.12 -8.50
N ILE A 209 -2.46 -4.35 -9.43
CA ILE A 209 -3.89 -4.44 -9.13
C ILE A 209 -4.15 -5.57 -8.12
N ALA A 210 -3.56 -6.76 -8.32
CA ALA A 210 -3.75 -7.89 -7.41
C ALA A 210 -3.16 -7.65 -6.01
N HIS A 211 -1.96 -7.04 -5.92
CA HIS A 211 -1.37 -6.59 -4.66
C HIS A 211 -2.31 -5.62 -3.94
N TYR A 212 -2.74 -4.58 -4.66
CA TYR A 212 -3.53 -3.52 -4.08
C TYR A 212 -4.93 -3.97 -3.71
N TRP A 213 -5.51 -4.93 -4.41
CA TRP A 213 -6.79 -5.54 -4.02
C TRP A 213 -6.72 -6.17 -2.62
N ASN A 214 -5.61 -6.83 -2.28
CA ASN A 214 -5.42 -7.36 -0.92
C ASN A 214 -5.15 -6.25 0.10
N ILE A 215 -4.39 -5.22 -0.28
CA ILE A 215 -4.18 -4.02 0.56
C ILE A 215 -5.52 -3.34 0.84
N GLU A 216 -6.35 -3.12 -0.18
CA GLU A 216 -7.66 -2.50 -0.09
C GLU A 216 -8.61 -3.30 0.80
N LYS A 217 -8.63 -4.64 0.68
CA LYS A 217 -9.38 -5.52 1.59
C LYS A 217 -8.95 -5.35 3.05
N ALA A 218 -7.64 -5.25 3.31
CA ALA A 218 -7.14 -5.04 4.65
C ALA A 218 -7.52 -3.64 5.18
N LEU A 219 -7.38 -2.60 4.36
CA LEU A 219 -7.79 -1.23 4.72
C LEU A 219 -9.30 -1.12 4.97
N GLU A 220 -10.13 -1.84 4.20
CA GLU A 220 -11.59 -1.87 4.42
C GLU A 220 -11.96 -2.64 5.69
N LYS A 221 -11.30 -3.78 5.94
CA LYS A 221 -11.50 -4.56 7.18
C LYS A 221 -11.21 -3.71 8.43
N HIS A 222 -10.18 -2.87 8.37
CA HIS A 222 -9.71 -2.04 9.48
C HIS A 222 -10.17 -0.59 9.38
N ARG A 223 -11.24 -0.31 8.63
CA ARG A 223 -11.64 1.06 8.28
C ARG A 223 -12.07 1.85 9.50
N TYR A 224 -11.54 3.08 9.61
CA TYR A 224 -11.84 4.03 10.68
C TYR A 224 -11.52 3.53 12.11
N GLU A 225 -10.42 2.81 12.29
CA GLU A 225 -9.98 2.34 13.61
C GLU A 225 -9.01 3.31 14.29
N GLY A 226 -8.56 4.37 13.60
CA GLY A 226 -7.53 5.29 14.10
C GLY A 226 -6.16 4.61 14.23
N LYS A 227 -5.91 3.56 13.45
CA LYS A 227 -4.72 2.70 13.54
C LYS A 227 -3.61 3.16 12.60
N ARG A 228 -2.36 2.82 12.92
CA ARG A 228 -1.22 3.05 12.04
C ARG A 228 -0.89 1.80 11.24
N ILE A 229 -0.96 1.93 9.93
CA ILE A 229 -0.80 0.83 8.97
C ILE A 229 0.46 1.10 8.13
N LEU A 230 1.39 0.17 8.17
CA LEU A 230 2.63 0.21 7.40
C LEU A 230 2.57 -0.80 6.25
N ILE A 231 2.65 -0.32 5.02
CA ILE A 231 2.74 -1.17 3.81
C ILE A 231 4.22 -1.33 3.47
N THR A 232 4.68 -2.56 3.36
CA THR A 232 6.09 -2.91 3.07
C THR A 232 6.18 -3.75 1.82
N TYR A 233 6.82 -3.21 0.79
CA TYR A 233 6.94 -3.83 -0.54
C TYR A 233 8.24 -3.41 -1.20
N GLY A 234 8.69 -4.17 -2.20
CA GLY A 234 9.77 -3.75 -3.08
C GLY A 234 9.55 -2.32 -3.58
N ALA A 235 10.58 -1.48 -3.49
CA ALA A 235 10.50 -0.05 -3.75
C ALA A 235 9.90 0.28 -5.12
N GLY A 236 10.04 -0.61 -6.11
CA GLY A 236 9.44 -0.45 -7.43
C GLY A 236 7.90 -0.40 -7.45
N HIS A 237 7.22 -0.90 -6.43
CA HIS A 237 5.75 -0.88 -6.32
C HIS A 237 5.20 0.39 -5.65
N LYS A 238 6.05 1.10 -4.88
CA LYS A 238 5.63 2.20 -4.01
C LYS A 238 4.84 3.28 -4.74
N GLY A 239 5.38 3.82 -5.83
CA GLY A 239 4.71 4.86 -6.61
C GLY A 239 3.33 4.45 -7.12
N TRP A 240 3.16 3.17 -7.48
CA TRP A 240 1.86 2.64 -7.91
C TRP A 240 0.86 2.63 -6.75
N PHE A 241 1.24 2.12 -5.58
CA PHE A 241 0.37 2.11 -4.39
C PHE A 241 0.00 3.51 -3.92
N LEU A 242 0.96 4.44 -3.86
CA LEU A 242 0.70 5.82 -3.46
C LEU A 242 -0.36 6.47 -4.36
N ARG A 243 -0.34 6.22 -5.68
CA ARG A 243 -1.37 6.72 -6.61
C ARG A 243 -2.77 6.18 -6.31
N GLN A 244 -2.92 4.95 -5.84
CA GLN A 244 -4.23 4.42 -5.46
C GLN A 244 -4.66 4.87 -4.06
N LEU A 245 -3.74 4.86 -3.09
CA LEU A 245 -4.02 5.30 -1.72
C LEU A 245 -4.46 6.76 -1.66
N ARG A 246 -3.88 7.64 -2.49
CA ARG A 246 -4.29 9.05 -2.62
C ARG A 246 -5.75 9.25 -3.09
N LYS A 247 -6.40 8.21 -3.63
CA LYS A 247 -7.81 8.26 -4.03
C LYS A 247 -8.77 7.98 -2.86
N ARG A 248 -8.25 7.51 -1.73
CA ARG A 248 -9.04 7.19 -0.54
C ARG A 248 -9.25 8.42 0.32
N ASP A 249 -10.45 8.57 0.88
CA ASP A 249 -10.84 9.68 1.75
C ASP A 249 -10.88 9.28 3.24
N ASP A 250 -10.69 8.00 3.54
CA ASP A 250 -10.83 7.37 4.85
C ASP A 250 -9.50 7.10 5.58
N ILE A 251 -8.38 7.49 4.97
CA ILE A 251 -7.04 7.38 5.52
C ILE A 251 -6.34 8.74 5.55
N LYS A 252 -5.31 8.83 6.39
CA LYS A 252 -4.31 9.88 6.38
C LYS A 252 -2.99 9.26 5.89
N LEU A 253 -2.65 9.52 4.64
CA LEU A 253 -1.37 9.07 4.06
C LEU A 253 -0.24 9.93 4.65
N LEU A 254 0.75 9.31 5.28
CA LEU A 254 1.89 10.00 5.89
C LEU A 254 3.14 9.90 5.02
N ASP A 255 3.99 10.92 5.12
CA ASP A 255 5.32 10.93 4.51
C ASP A 255 6.33 10.14 5.36
N MET A 256 7.28 9.47 4.70
CA MET A 256 8.33 8.69 5.37
C MET A 256 9.40 9.57 6.02
N LYS A 257 9.65 10.77 5.47
CA LYS A 257 10.77 11.64 5.89
C LYS A 257 10.83 11.91 7.41
N PRO A 258 9.73 12.27 8.10
CA PRO A 258 9.78 12.53 9.54
C PRO A 258 10.28 11.32 10.36
N PHE A 259 9.96 10.10 9.94
CA PHE A 259 10.41 8.87 10.59
C PHE A 259 11.87 8.56 10.30
N LEU A 260 12.36 8.88 9.09
CA LEU A 260 13.78 8.77 8.75
C LEU A 260 14.64 9.75 9.57
N ASP A 261 14.16 10.97 9.76
CA ASP A 261 14.86 12.00 10.55
C ASP A 261 14.97 11.59 12.03
N ALA A 262 14.00 10.85 12.55
CA ALA A 262 13.94 10.44 13.96
C ALA A 262 14.90 9.29 14.35
N ILE A 263 15.44 8.57 13.37
CA ILE A 263 16.35 7.43 13.60
C ILE A 263 17.82 7.70 13.22
N GLN A 264 18.15 8.95 12.89
CA GLN A 264 19.52 9.41 12.65
C GLN A 264 20.34 9.45 13.93
#